data_AF-A0A945LEE5-F1
#
_entry.id   AF-A0A945LEE5-F1
#
_cell.length_a   1.000
_cell.length_b   1.000
_cell.length_c   1.000
_cell.angle_alpha   90.00
_cell.angle_beta   90.00
_cell.angle_gamma   90.00
#
_symmetry.space_group_name_H-M   'P 1'
#
loop_
_entity.id
_entity.type
_entity.pdbx_description
1 polymer ?
#
loop_
_entity_poly.entity_id
_entity_poly.type
_entity_poly.pdbx_seq_one_letter_code
_entity_poly.pdbx_strand_id
1 'polypeptide(L)'
;MSGQSTDFSGLAFVALTRDGGELAGRLAASIPGAEVHGLQGRVDGVDVSFTETITHMQALFTAGRPIVGVCAAGIVIRALAPVLGDKHTEPAVVAMSQDGNSVVPLLGGHHGANR
;
A
#
# COMPACT_ATOMS: atom_id res chain seq x y z
N MET A 1 -12.93 -16.39 22.30
CA MET A 1 -12.48 -15.19 21.58
C MET A 1 -11.71 -15.67 20.36
N SER A 2 -12.42 -15.87 19.26
CA SER A 2 -11.85 -16.32 17.99
C SER A 2 -11.06 -15.17 17.36
N GLY A 3 -9.73 -15.29 17.34
CA GLY A 3 -8.87 -14.38 16.60
C GLY A 3 -9.25 -14.44 15.13
N GLN A 4 -9.78 -13.33 14.60
CA GLN A 4 -9.89 -13.15 13.16
C GLN A 4 -8.46 -13.14 12.64
N SER A 5 -8.06 -14.17 11.90
CA SER A 5 -6.87 -14.10 11.06
C SER A 5 -7.13 -13.00 10.03
N THR A 6 -6.53 -11.83 10.23
CA THR A 6 -6.57 -10.77 9.22
C THR A 6 -5.76 -11.28 8.03
N ASP A 7 -6.46 -11.76 7.01
CA ASP A 7 -5.84 -12.22 5.77
C ASP A 7 -5.32 -10.98 5.03
N PHE A 8 -4.00 -10.80 5.05
CA PHE A 8 -3.31 -9.76 4.29
C PHE A 8 -2.84 -10.27 2.91
N SER A 9 -3.37 -11.40 2.44
CA SER A 9 -3.13 -11.89 1.09
C SER A 9 -3.38 -10.78 0.06
N GLY A 10 -2.37 -10.49 -0.74
CA GLY A 10 -2.45 -9.44 -1.76
C GLY A 10 -2.20 -8.01 -1.25
N LEU A 11 -1.75 -7.81 -0.01
CA LEU A 11 -1.26 -6.51 0.47
C LEU A 11 -0.12 -6.00 -0.43
N ALA A 12 -0.27 -4.79 -0.97
CA ALA A 12 0.75 -4.15 -1.81
C ALA A 12 1.46 -3.02 -1.05
N PHE A 13 2.77 -3.16 -0.83
CA PHE A 13 3.62 -2.03 -0.48
C PHE A 13 4.03 -1.30 -1.77
N VAL A 14 3.67 -0.02 -1.90
CA VAL A 14 4.00 0.79 -3.09
C VAL A 14 5.07 1.81 -2.73
N ALA A 15 6.29 1.62 -3.26
CA ALA A 15 7.45 2.46 -2.96
C ALA A 15 7.89 3.28 -4.18
N LEU A 16 8.25 4.54 -3.94
CA LEU A 16 8.65 5.51 -4.99
C LEU A 16 10.12 5.95 -4.89
N THR A 17 10.81 5.53 -3.83
CA THR A 17 12.23 5.83 -3.54
C THR A 17 12.94 4.54 -3.12
N ARG A 18 14.27 4.50 -3.27
CA ARG A 18 15.11 3.38 -2.85
C ARG A 18 14.87 3.03 -1.38
N ASP A 19 15.01 4.02 -0.48
CA ASP A 19 14.84 3.84 0.96
C ASP A 19 13.44 3.30 1.31
N GLY A 20 12.41 3.81 0.63
CA GLY A 20 11.05 3.31 0.79
C GLY A 20 10.89 1.86 0.34
N GLY A 21 11.56 1.46 -0.74
CA GLY A 21 11.60 0.07 -1.21
C GLY A 21 12.32 -0.87 -0.26
N GLU A 22 13.44 -0.43 0.31
CA GLU A 22 14.16 -1.21 1.31
C GLU A 22 13.33 -1.42 2.58
N LEU A 23 12.64 -0.37 3.05
CA LEU A 23 11.69 -0.50 4.16
C LEU A 23 10.54 -1.45 3.81
N ALA A 24 9.92 -1.27 2.63
CA ALA A 24 8.85 -2.12 2.15
C ALA A 24 9.27 -3.59 2.10
N GLY A 25 10.45 -3.90 1.57
CA GLY A 25 10.99 -5.26 1.50
C GLY A 25 11.18 -5.90 2.88
N ARG A 26 11.73 -5.14 3.86
CA ARG A 26 11.86 -5.64 5.24
C ARG A 26 10.51 -5.96 5.87
N LEU A 27 9.50 -5.11 5.66
CA LEU A 27 8.17 -5.30 6.22
C LEU A 27 7.43 -6.45 5.53
N ALA A 28 7.46 -6.50 4.20
CA ALA A 28 6.82 -7.55 3.40
C ALA A 28 7.34 -8.95 3.76
N ALA A 29 8.63 -9.10 4.07
CA ALA A 29 9.21 -10.37 4.50
C ALA A 29 8.57 -10.96 5.77
N SER A 30 7.88 -10.14 6.57
CA SER A 30 7.17 -10.59 7.78
C SER A 30 5.67 -10.85 7.57
N ILE A 31 5.14 -10.56 6.37
CA ILE A 31 3.71 -10.65 6.05
C ILE A 31 3.52 -11.63 4.89
N PRO A 32 3.04 -12.87 5.15
CA PRO A 32 2.79 -13.85 4.11
C PRO A 32 1.85 -13.29 3.02
N GLY A 33 2.29 -13.39 1.76
CA GLY A 33 1.51 -12.95 0.59
C GLY A 33 1.50 -11.44 0.34
N ALA A 34 2.28 -10.65 1.08
CA ALA A 34 2.53 -9.25 0.73
C ALA A 34 3.51 -9.15 -0.44
N GLU A 35 3.30 -8.15 -1.29
CA GLU A 35 4.15 -7.85 -2.45
C GLU A 35 4.74 -6.44 -2.32
N VAL A 36 5.98 -6.28 -2.76
CA VAL A 36 6.62 -4.98 -2.95
C VAL A 36 6.47 -4.56 -4.40
N HIS A 37 5.84 -3.40 -4.59
CA HIS A 37 5.69 -2.73 -5.87
C HIS A 37 6.60 -1.51 -5.91
N GLY A 38 7.52 -1.45 -6.87
CA GLY A 38 8.53 -0.41 -6.97
C GLY A 38 8.46 0.40 -8.26
N LEU A 39 8.60 1.73 -8.13
CA LEU A 39 8.73 2.61 -9.30
C LEU A 39 10.02 2.29 -10.08
N GLN A 40 9.86 1.96 -11.36
CA GLN A 40 10.94 1.57 -12.26
C GLN A 40 12.04 2.64 -12.31
N GLY A 41 13.30 2.20 -12.23
CA GLY A 41 14.47 3.07 -12.26
C GLY A 41 14.73 3.83 -10.96
N ARG A 42 13.89 3.64 -9.93
CA ARG A 42 14.10 4.22 -8.59
C ARG A 42 14.17 3.18 -7.48
N VAL A 43 13.48 2.05 -7.67
CA VAL A 43 13.37 0.97 -6.69
C VAL A 43 13.70 -0.36 -7.37
N ASP A 44 14.65 -1.09 -6.79
CA ASP A 44 15.17 -2.35 -7.31
C ASP A 44 14.76 -3.52 -6.38
N GLY A 45 14.86 -4.76 -6.86
CA GLY A 45 14.62 -5.96 -6.03
C GLY A 45 13.18 -6.13 -5.55
N VAL A 46 12.22 -5.65 -6.35
CA VAL A 46 10.78 -5.67 -6.05
C VAL A 46 10.06 -6.81 -6.77
N ASP A 47 8.92 -7.25 -6.24
CA ASP A 47 8.09 -8.30 -6.85
C ASP A 47 7.42 -7.79 -8.14
N VAL A 48 7.01 -6.51 -8.14
CA VAL A 48 6.35 -5.86 -9.29
C VAL A 48 6.97 -4.49 -9.55
N SER A 49 7.47 -4.27 -10.76
CA SER A 49 7.92 -2.95 -11.22
C SER A 49 6.81 -2.22 -11.98
N PHE A 50 6.64 -0.92 -11.75
CA PHE A 50 5.67 -0.08 -12.47
C PHE A 50 6.28 1.25 -12.90
N THR A 51 5.71 1.90 -13.92
CA THR A 51 6.17 3.21 -14.43
C THR A 51 5.27 4.37 -14.00
N GLU A 52 3.95 4.17 -13.99
CA GLU A 52 2.96 5.21 -13.73
C GLU A 52 2.30 5.05 -12.37
N THR A 53 2.70 5.88 -11.40
CA THR A 53 2.28 5.75 -9.99
C THR A 53 0.76 5.83 -9.81
N ILE A 54 0.10 6.81 -10.45
CA ILE A 54 -1.33 7.03 -10.27
C ILE A 54 -2.12 5.84 -10.82
N THR A 55 -1.87 5.47 -12.08
CA THR A 55 -2.55 4.34 -12.73
C THR A 55 -2.32 3.04 -11.97
N HIS A 56 -1.10 2.80 -11.48
CA HIS A 56 -0.79 1.60 -10.70
C HIS A 56 -1.57 1.54 -9.38
N MET A 57 -1.58 2.63 -8.60
CA MET A 57 -2.34 2.68 -7.34
C MET A 57 -3.85 2.52 -7.58
N GLN A 58 -4.39 3.13 -8.63
CA GLN A 58 -5.80 2.98 -8.98
C GLN A 58 -6.14 1.54 -9.38
N ALA A 59 -5.28 0.87 -10.16
CA ALA A 59 -5.48 -0.53 -10.54
C ALA A 59 -5.48 -1.47 -9.32
N LEU A 60 -4.54 -1.29 -8.39
CA LEU A 60 -4.53 -2.05 -7.14
C LEU A 60 -5.81 -1.80 -6.31
N PHE A 61 -6.19 -0.53 -6.14
CA PHE A 61 -7.34 -0.14 -5.32
C PHE A 61 -8.66 -0.67 -5.88
N THR A 62 -8.87 -0.53 -7.19
CA THR A 62 -10.07 -1.03 -7.89
C THR A 62 -10.13 -2.55 -7.96
N ALA A 63 -8.98 -3.24 -7.88
CA ALA A 63 -8.91 -4.68 -7.70
C ALA A 63 -9.18 -5.13 -6.25
N GLY A 64 -9.50 -4.21 -5.34
CA GLY A 64 -9.79 -4.50 -3.93
C GLY A 64 -8.56 -4.87 -3.11
N ARG A 65 -7.35 -4.53 -3.58
CA ARG A 65 -6.11 -4.85 -2.86
C ARG A 65 -5.82 -3.81 -1.76
N PRO A 66 -5.49 -4.24 -0.53
CA PRO A 66 -4.95 -3.34 0.49
C PRO A 66 -3.64 -2.70 0.03
N ILE A 67 -3.44 -1.42 0.34
CA ILE A 67 -2.26 -0.64 -0.10
C ILE A 67 -1.56 0.00 1.09
N VAL A 68 -0.24 -0.18 1.17
CA VAL A 68 0.65 0.65 1.99
C VAL A 68 1.51 1.49 1.04
N GLY A 69 1.18 2.77 0.90
CA GLY A 69 2.00 3.72 0.15
C GLY A 69 3.19 4.18 0.98
N VAL A 70 4.39 3.71 0.64
CA VAL A 70 5.65 4.13 1.28
C VAL A 70 6.15 5.40 0.60
N CYS A 71 5.41 6.50 0.81
CA CYS A 71 5.64 7.81 0.22
C CYS A 71 4.83 8.88 0.96
N ALA A 72 4.88 10.13 0.48
CA ALA A 72 4.05 11.21 1.04
C ALA A 72 2.55 10.89 0.89
N ALA A 73 1.78 11.02 1.97
CA ALA A 73 0.34 10.76 1.98
C ALA A 73 -0.43 11.52 0.88
N GLY A 74 0.00 12.76 0.59
CA GLY A 74 -0.61 13.57 -0.48
C GLY A 74 -0.50 12.95 -1.88
N ILE A 75 0.47 12.08 -2.14
CA ILE A 75 0.57 11.32 -3.39
C ILE A 75 -0.56 10.28 -3.45
N VAL A 76 -0.71 9.48 -2.39
CA VAL A 76 -1.74 8.44 -2.28
C VAL A 76 -3.14 9.05 -2.39
N ILE A 77 -3.39 10.14 -1.64
CA ILE A 77 -4.67 10.86 -1.68
C ILE A 77 -5.00 11.34 -3.09
N ARG A 78 -4.04 12.01 -3.77
CA ARG A 78 -4.27 12.51 -5.13
C ARG A 78 -4.45 11.39 -6.15
N ALA A 79 -3.75 10.27 -5.98
CA ALA A 79 -3.88 9.12 -6.87
C ALA A 79 -5.27 8.46 -6.75
N LEU A 80 -5.77 8.31 -5.52
CA LEU A 80 -6.99 7.53 -5.26
C LEU A 80 -8.27 8.38 -5.24
N ALA A 81 -8.20 9.68 -4.95
CA ALA A 81 -9.38 10.55 -4.90
C ALA A 81 -10.34 10.42 -6.11
N PRO A 82 -9.85 10.30 -7.37
CA PRO A 82 -10.74 10.16 -8.53
C PRO A 82 -11.49 8.81 -8.62
N VAL A 83 -11.07 7.79 -7.88
CA VAL A 83 -11.61 6.43 -7.95
C VAL A 83 -12.24 5.96 -6.63
N LEU A 84 -12.44 6.87 -5.67
CA LEU A 84 -13.21 6.57 -4.47
C LEU A 84 -14.68 6.31 -4.83
N GLY A 85 -15.27 5.33 -4.15
CA GLY A 85 -16.64 4.88 -4.29
C GLY A 85 -17.27 4.62 -2.93
N ASP A 86 -17.70 3.38 -2.70
CA ASP A 86 -18.33 3.00 -1.43
C ASP A 86 -17.30 2.61 -0.38
N LYS A 87 -17.17 3.45 0.65
CA LYS A 87 -16.30 3.25 1.83
C LYS A 87 -16.48 1.90 2.54
N HIS A 88 -17.61 1.22 2.34
CA HIS A 88 -17.89 -0.10 2.90
C HIS A 88 -17.34 -1.26 2.07
N THR A 89 -16.85 -0.99 0.86
CA THR A 89 -16.25 -1.99 -0.03
C THR A 89 -14.81 -1.68 -0.41
N GLU A 90 -14.36 -0.45 -0.17
CA GLU A 90 -13.00 -0.01 -0.47
C GLU A 90 -11.96 -0.72 0.40
N PRO A 91 -10.81 -1.11 -0.20
CA PRO A 91 -9.73 -1.74 0.56
C PRO A 91 -9.08 -0.76 1.54
N ALA A 92 -8.38 -1.32 2.53
CA ALA A 92 -7.58 -0.54 3.46
C ALA A 92 -6.43 0.16 2.74
N VAL A 93 -6.24 1.45 3.01
CA VAL A 93 -5.12 2.23 2.48
C VAL A 93 -4.41 2.97 3.60
N VAL A 94 -3.10 2.79 3.66
CA VAL A 94 -2.22 3.41 4.64
C VAL A 94 -1.09 4.14 3.91
N ALA A 95 -0.75 5.34 4.38
CA ALA A 95 0.49 6.02 3.98
C ALA A 95 1.54 5.86 5.07
N MET A 96 2.77 5.57 4.68
CA MET A 96 3.90 5.38 5.58
C MET A 96 5.09 6.21 5.11
N SER A 97 5.75 6.90 6.04
CA SER A 97 7.00 7.59 5.74
C SER A 97 8.11 6.57 5.40
N GLN A 98 9.07 6.95 4.55
CA GLN A 98 10.16 6.04 4.14
C GLN A 98 11.11 5.64 5.29
N ASP A 99 11.07 6.35 6.42
CA ASP A 99 11.77 5.99 7.66
C ASP A 99 10.91 5.11 8.61
N GLY A 100 9.65 4.84 8.26
CA GLY A 100 8.71 4.04 9.05
C GLY A 100 8.18 4.72 10.32
N ASN A 101 8.58 5.96 10.59
CA ASN A 101 8.30 6.64 11.86
C ASN A 101 6.88 7.25 11.93
N SER A 102 6.20 7.37 10.79
CA SER A 102 4.83 7.84 10.69
C SER A 102 4.00 6.90 9.83
N VAL A 103 2.84 6.51 10.35
CA VAL A 103 1.87 5.65 9.68
C VAL A 103 0.50 6.32 9.78
N VAL A 104 -0.12 6.61 8.64
CA VAL A 104 -1.38 7.35 8.55
C VAL A 104 -2.40 6.47 7.82
N PRO A 105 -3.39 5.93 8.52
CA PRO A 105 -4.56 5.31 7.88
C PRO A 105 -5.32 6.36 7.07
N LEU A 106 -5.56 6.08 5.80
CA LEU A 106 -6.25 7.01 4.87
C LEU A 106 -7.66 6.55 4.55
N LEU A 107 -7.86 5.26 4.27
CA LEU A 107 -9.13 4.66 3.84
C LEU A 107 -9.33 3.28 4.47
N GLY A 108 -10.57 2.78 4.47
CA GLY A 108 -10.87 1.41 4.90
C GLY A 108 -10.72 1.18 6.41
N GLY A 109 -11.09 2.16 7.25
CA GLY A 109 -11.09 2.00 8.71
C GLY A 109 -11.94 0.82 9.21
N HIS A 110 -13.00 0.46 8.47
CA HIS A 110 -13.82 -0.73 8.73
C HIS A 110 -13.14 -2.05 8.32
N HIS A 111 -12.13 -1.99 7.45
CA HIS A 111 -11.38 -3.12 6.91
C HIS A 111 -9.97 -3.27 7.50
N GLY A 112 -9.72 -2.62 8.64
CA GLY A 112 -8.51 -2.83 9.43
C GLY A 112 -7.39 -1.80 9.24
N ALA A 113 -7.59 -0.72 8.47
CA ALA A 113 -6.57 0.33 8.34
C ALA A 113 -6.17 0.95 9.70
N ASN A 114 -7.03 0.87 10.72
CA ASN A 114 -6.81 1.40 12.07
C ASN A 114 -6.47 0.33 13.12
N ARG A 115 -6.20 -0.93 12.72
CA ARG A 115 -6.02 -2.06 13.65
C ARG A 115 -4.61 -2.64 13.59
#